data_AF-A0A951UJG9-F1
#
_entry.id   AF-A0A951UJG9-F1
#
_cell.length_a   1.000
_cell.length_b   1.000
_cell.length_c   1.000
_cell.angle_alpha   90.00
_cell.angle_beta   90.00
_cell.angle_gamma   90.00
#
_symmetry.space_group_name_H-M   'P 1'
#
loop_
_entity.id
_entity.type
_entity.pdbx_description
1 polymer ?
#
loop_
_entity_poly.entity_id
_entity_poly.type
_entity_poly.pdbx_seq_one_letter_code
_entity_poly.pdbx_strand_id
1 'polypeptide(L)'
;MRQYLGFKKRCLLVYTSLLASTVLVTSPSKAATFASSGGNVLFTNFSQSPVGILTNTDVDTVTVGQDSSVVAKAEATASFIKENPTLADNFSFSEATGNGQNYFGLATSEAIIAGSFVIEENSFFSFDFIASLSLSASADNSETENASASGNIFFTLIDISNNSILAYFDLTGNLSVKGDNDFLKSQKTDNVTLNFSVIDFTESPKSGFAFFEGSVQRYFSNKTTVNLIEVKKNQARVSVPEYSSGVTLLISCGLISILVRRQRQKITSIYLSTNKATLNI
;
A
#
# COMPACT_ATOMS: atom_id res chain seq x y z
N MET A 1 -2.59 79.36 -3.01
CA MET A 1 -3.10 79.09 -1.64
C MET A 1 -4.34 78.22 -1.75
N ARG A 2 -4.32 77.06 -1.04
CA ARG A 2 -5.41 76.27 -0.42
C ARG A 2 -6.77 76.19 -1.16
N GLN A 3 -7.18 75.00 -1.62
CA GLN A 3 -7.93 73.97 -0.86
C GLN A 3 -9.09 74.54 -0.01
N TYR A 4 -10.34 74.23 -0.36
CA TYR A 4 -11.18 73.21 0.32
C TYR A 4 -12.68 73.32 -0.05
N LEU A 5 -13.34 72.16 0.02
CA LEU A 5 -14.74 71.94 0.39
C LEU A 5 -15.82 71.97 -0.70
N GLY A 6 -16.36 70.77 -0.99
CA GLY A 6 -17.62 70.61 -1.71
C GLY A 6 -18.16 69.18 -1.82
N PHE A 7 -17.81 68.29 -0.88
CA PHE A 7 -18.40 66.96 -0.73
C PHE A 7 -19.88 67.12 -0.37
N LYS A 8 -20.80 66.81 -1.31
CA LYS A 8 -22.18 66.29 -1.13
C LYS A 8 -23.11 66.67 -2.29
N LYS A 9 -23.34 65.72 -3.22
CA LYS A 9 -24.61 65.43 -3.91
C LYS A 9 -24.56 63.95 -4.32
N ARG A 10 -25.02 63.04 -3.44
CA ARG A 10 -26.32 62.33 -3.50
C ARG A 10 -26.53 61.63 -4.84
N CYS A 11 -26.29 60.31 -4.90
CA CYS A 11 -27.27 59.27 -4.55
C CYS A 11 -28.54 59.37 -5.39
N LEU A 12 -28.50 58.77 -6.58
CA LEU A 12 -29.65 58.26 -7.33
C LEU A 12 -29.09 57.55 -8.56
N LEU A 13 -28.85 56.24 -8.42
CA LEU A 13 -28.80 55.24 -9.50
C LEU A 13 -28.62 53.87 -8.82
N VAL A 14 -29.68 53.43 -8.14
CA VAL A 14 -29.91 52.02 -7.80
C VAL A 14 -31.27 51.69 -8.41
N TYR A 15 -31.40 50.44 -8.87
CA TYR A 15 -32.59 49.75 -9.40
C TYR A 15 -32.71 49.68 -10.93
N THR A 16 -32.14 48.61 -11.49
CA THR A 16 -32.67 47.62 -12.49
C THR A 16 -31.45 47.07 -13.25
N SER A 17 -30.95 45.85 -13.06
CA SER A 17 -31.63 44.55 -13.14
C SER A 17 -31.12 43.55 -12.11
N LEU A 18 -32.07 43.02 -11.34
CA LEU A 18 -31.95 41.88 -10.45
C LEU A 18 -32.14 40.58 -11.28
N LEU A 19 -31.39 39.54 -10.93
CA LEU A 19 -31.71 38.11 -11.08
C LEU A 19 -31.73 37.48 -12.49
N ALA A 20 -30.56 37.04 -12.96
CA ALA A 20 -30.45 35.79 -13.73
C ALA A 20 -29.02 35.21 -13.68
N SER A 21 -28.36 35.23 -12.52
CA SER A 21 -27.29 34.26 -12.26
C SER A 21 -27.93 33.10 -11.52
N THR A 22 -28.54 32.18 -12.26
CA THR A 22 -28.78 30.84 -11.74
C THR A 22 -27.41 30.27 -11.40
N VAL A 23 -26.98 30.41 -10.14
CA VAL A 23 -26.08 29.42 -9.57
C VAL A 23 -26.87 28.14 -9.74
N LEU A 24 -26.44 27.29 -10.69
CA LEU A 24 -26.85 25.91 -10.66
C LEU A 24 -26.32 25.41 -9.32
N VAL A 25 -27.17 25.46 -8.30
CA VAL A 25 -27.00 24.68 -7.09
C VAL A 25 -27.15 23.27 -7.60
N THR A 26 -26.06 22.71 -8.11
CA THR A 26 -25.90 21.27 -8.18
C THR A 26 -26.03 20.85 -6.73
N SER A 27 -27.20 20.31 -6.38
CA SER A 27 -27.37 19.58 -5.13
C SER A 27 -26.11 18.74 -4.92
N PRO A 28 -25.52 18.70 -3.72
CA PRO A 28 -24.40 17.83 -3.42
C PRO A 28 -24.62 16.47 -4.10
N SER A 29 -23.90 16.16 -5.18
CA SER A 29 -23.84 14.77 -5.60
C SER A 29 -23.18 14.08 -4.43
N LYS A 30 -23.89 13.15 -3.79
CA LYS A 30 -23.29 12.37 -2.72
C LYS A 30 -22.19 11.54 -3.39
N ALA A 31 -20.95 12.01 -3.32
CA ALA A 31 -19.84 11.34 -3.95
C ALA A 31 -19.47 10.11 -3.13
N ALA A 32 -19.69 8.91 -3.65
CA ALA A 32 -19.25 7.68 -3.00
C ALA A 32 -18.00 7.14 -3.68
N THR A 33 -16.95 6.92 -2.90
CA THR A 33 -15.70 6.29 -3.36
C THR A 33 -15.37 5.08 -2.52
N PHE A 34 -14.75 4.10 -3.15
CA PHE A 34 -14.26 2.89 -2.51
C PHE A 34 -12.91 2.50 -3.11
N ALA A 35 -11.96 2.14 -2.27
CA ALA A 35 -10.72 1.51 -2.67
C ALA A 35 -10.34 0.40 -1.69
N SER A 36 -9.83 -0.72 -2.20
CA SER A 36 -9.25 -1.79 -1.39
C SER A 36 -8.05 -2.43 -2.06
N SER A 37 -7.09 -2.84 -1.24
CA SER A 37 -5.86 -3.52 -1.65
C SER A 37 -5.54 -4.59 -0.62
N GLY A 38 -5.48 -5.86 -1.03
CA GLY A 38 -5.22 -6.99 -0.16
C GLY A 38 -4.22 -7.95 -0.77
N GLY A 39 -3.22 -8.35 0.01
CA GLY A 39 -2.22 -9.32 -0.42
C GLY A 39 -2.01 -10.41 0.62
N ASN A 40 -1.93 -11.66 0.17
CA ASN A 40 -1.57 -12.82 0.99
C ASN A 40 -0.39 -13.57 0.35
N VAL A 41 0.51 -14.06 1.20
CA VAL A 41 1.51 -15.06 0.82
C VAL A 41 1.56 -16.14 1.87
N LEU A 42 1.52 -17.39 1.42
CA LEU A 42 1.71 -18.57 2.23
C LEU A 42 2.90 -19.35 1.69
N PHE A 43 3.88 -19.60 2.54
CA PHE A 43 5.01 -20.49 2.26
C PHE A 43 4.84 -21.80 3.02
N THR A 44 5.02 -22.92 2.33
CA THR A 44 4.87 -24.28 2.87
C THR A 44 5.96 -25.20 2.35
N ASN A 45 5.97 -26.45 2.82
CA ASN A 45 6.83 -27.52 2.31
C ASN A 45 8.32 -27.15 2.28
N PHE A 46 8.78 -26.39 3.29
CA PHE A 46 10.19 -26.10 3.45
C PHE A 46 10.98 -27.41 3.62
N SER A 47 12.04 -27.58 2.85
CA SER A 47 12.92 -28.76 2.97
C SER A 47 13.74 -28.78 4.26
N GLN A 48 13.83 -27.63 4.94
CA GLN A 48 14.65 -27.43 6.14
C GLN A 48 13.94 -26.45 7.09
N SER A 49 14.12 -26.61 8.40
CA SER A 49 13.60 -25.68 9.40
C SER A 49 14.51 -24.45 9.54
N PRO A 50 13.94 -23.26 9.77
CA PRO A 50 14.72 -22.04 9.95
C PRO A 50 15.40 -22.01 11.32
N VAL A 51 16.68 -21.60 11.35
CA VAL A 51 17.41 -21.34 12.60
C VAL A 51 16.97 -20.01 13.24
N GLY A 52 16.61 -19.03 12.40
CA GLY A 52 16.14 -17.70 12.81
C GLY A 52 14.88 -17.30 12.08
N ILE A 53 13.97 -16.58 12.75
CA ILE A 53 12.79 -15.99 12.11
C ILE A 53 12.65 -14.53 12.57
N LEU A 54 12.01 -13.74 11.73
CA LEU A 54 11.55 -12.39 12.04
C LEU A 54 10.18 -12.20 11.43
N THR A 55 9.27 -11.57 12.17
CA THR A 55 8.00 -11.07 11.65
C THR A 55 7.84 -9.62 12.07
N ASN A 56 7.23 -8.80 11.21
CA ASN A 56 6.90 -7.42 11.53
C ASN A 56 5.64 -7.00 10.77
N THR A 57 4.82 -6.15 11.39
CA THR A 57 3.63 -5.58 10.77
C THR A 57 3.56 -4.09 11.09
N ASP A 58 3.04 -3.30 10.15
CA ASP A 58 2.80 -1.86 10.32
C ASP A 58 1.48 -1.50 9.60
N VAL A 59 0.65 -0.70 10.26
CA VAL A 59 -0.64 -0.24 9.72
C VAL A 59 -0.82 1.22 10.07
N ASP A 60 -1.44 1.97 9.17
CA ASP A 60 -1.73 3.38 9.39
C ASP A 60 -2.96 3.80 8.60
N THR A 61 -3.71 4.72 9.18
CA THR A 61 -4.93 5.25 8.59
C THR A 61 -5.01 6.75 8.83
N VAL A 62 -5.49 7.47 7.82
CA VAL A 62 -5.74 8.92 7.88
C VAL A 62 -7.12 9.16 7.28
N THR A 63 -7.97 9.84 8.03
CA THR A 63 -9.26 10.33 7.54
C THR A 63 -9.39 11.83 7.81
N VAL A 64 -9.89 12.55 6.81
CA VAL A 64 -10.24 13.97 6.89
C VAL A 64 -11.57 14.11 6.19
N GLY A 65 -12.52 14.79 6.82
CA GLY A 65 -13.83 15.01 6.25
C GLY A 65 -14.52 16.19 6.92
N GLN A 66 -15.16 17.05 6.11
CA GLN A 66 -16.04 18.10 6.56
C GLN A 66 -17.42 17.85 5.97
N ASP A 67 -18.43 17.62 6.83
CA ASP A 67 -19.78 17.25 6.41
C ASP A 67 -19.83 15.98 5.50
N SER A 68 -18.92 15.04 5.76
CA SER A 68 -18.75 13.79 5.01
C SER A 68 -18.53 12.59 5.94
N SER A 69 -18.82 11.39 5.46
CA SER A 69 -18.45 10.12 6.11
C SER A 69 -17.22 9.54 5.44
N VAL A 70 -16.17 9.26 6.21
CA VAL A 70 -14.92 8.68 5.69
C VAL A 70 -14.45 7.58 6.62
N VAL A 71 -14.18 6.42 6.06
CA VAL A 71 -13.65 5.26 6.79
C VAL A 71 -12.36 4.83 6.13
N ALA A 72 -11.33 4.60 6.92
CA ALA A 72 -10.09 3.97 6.48
C ALA A 72 -9.75 2.83 7.44
N LYS A 73 -9.44 1.66 6.89
CA LYS A 73 -9.17 0.42 7.61
C LYS A 73 -7.88 -0.20 7.07
N ALA A 74 -6.98 -0.57 7.97
CA ALA A 74 -5.74 -1.27 7.63
C ALA A 74 -5.54 -2.46 8.56
N GLU A 75 -5.15 -3.61 8.01
CA GLU A 75 -4.86 -4.85 8.71
C GLU A 75 -3.55 -5.44 8.20
N ALA A 76 -2.78 -6.06 9.10
CA ALA A 76 -1.56 -6.76 8.76
C ALA A 76 -1.29 -7.88 9.77
N THR A 77 -0.98 -9.08 9.28
CA THR A 77 -0.66 -10.27 10.06
C THR A 77 0.57 -10.94 9.46
N ALA A 78 1.51 -11.35 10.31
CA ALA A 78 2.70 -12.08 9.89
C ALA A 78 3.02 -13.17 10.92
N SER A 79 3.07 -14.43 10.46
CA SER A 79 3.33 -15.61 11.28
C SER A 79 4.39 -16.49 10.61
N PHE A 80 5.31 -17.01 11.42
CA PHE A 80 6.31 -17.96 10.96
C PHE A 80 6.47 -19.06 12.02
N ILE A 81 6.02 -20.26 11.70
CA ILE A 81 6.10 -21.45 12.53
C ILE A 81 7.35 -22.24 12.12
N LYS A 82 8.25 -22.49 13.08
CA LYS A 82 9.55 -23.15 12.82
C LYS A 82 9.49 -24.68 12.77
N GLU A 83 8.51 -25.28 13.43
CA GLU A 83 8.45 -26.73 13.68
C GLU A 83 7.05 -27.29 13.45
N ASN A 84 6.98 -28.42 12.73
CA ASN A 84 5.83 -29.34 12.55
C ASN A 84 4.45 -28.71 12.22
N PRO A 85 4.16 -28.40 10.94
CA PRO A 85 5.10 -28.20 9.83
C PRO A 85 5.69 -26.78 9.84
N THR A 86 6.88 -26.61 9.24
CA THR A 86 7.42 -25.28 8.97
C THR A 86 6.51 -24.56 7.97
N LEU A 87 6.01 -23.39 8.35
CA LEU A 87 5.04 -22.63 7.56
C LEU A 87 5.23 -21.15 7.85
N ALA A 88 5.06 -20.31 6.84
CA ALA A 88 5.01 -18.87 7.03
C ALA A 88 3.82 -18.28 6.28
N ASP A 89 2.95 -17.57 7.01
CA ASP A 89 1.76 -16.92 6.47
C ASP A 89 1.87 -15.43 6.73
N ASN A 90 1.63 -14.65 5.69
CA ASN A 90 1.70 -13.22 5.77
C ASN A 90 0.51 -12.62 4.98
N PHE A 91 -0.22 -11.72 5.63
CA PHE A 91 -1.41 -11.04 5.11
C PHE A 91 -1.33 -9.53 5.37
N SER A 92 -1.74 -8.72 4.40
CA SER A 92 -1.97 -7.29 4.62
C SER A 92 -3.13 -6.80 3.78
N PHE A 93 -3.94 -5.92 4.35
CA PHE A 93 -5.14 -5.38 3.72
C PHE A 93 -5.29 -3.89 4.06
N SER A 94 -5.73 -3.11 3.09
CA SER A 94 -6.03 -1.69 3.23
C SER A 94 -7.33 -1.40 2.50
N GLU A 95 -8.22 -0.64 3.13
CA GLU A 95 -9.51 -0.23 2.59
C GLU A 95 -9.79 1.22 2.96
N ALA A 96 -10.36 1.97 2.03
CA ALA A 96 -10.84 3.31 2.30
C ALA A 96 -12.17 3.56 1.57
N THR A 97 -13.12 4.18 2.26
CA THR A 97 -14.41 4.58 1.72
C THR A 97 -14.74 6.00 2.10
N GLY A 98 -15.39 6.73 1.20
CA GLY A 98 -15.80 8.10 1.43
C GLY A 98 -17.18 8.37 0.86
N ASN A 99 -18.00 9.12 1.58
CA ASN A 99 -19.31 9.59 1.13
C ASN A 99 -19.52 11.05 1.54
N GLY A 100 -19.86 11.91 0.59
CA GLY A 100 -20.16 13.33 0.85
C GLY A 100 -19.28 14.25 0.03
N GLN A 101 -18.90 15.39 0.59
CA GLN A 101 -17.99 16.33 -0.06
C GLN A 101 -16.67 16.41 0.70
N ASN A 102 -15.63 16.95 0.08
CA ASN A 102 -14.47 17.48 0.80
C ASN A 102 -13.83 16.48 1.78
N TYR A 103 -13.49 15.31 1.27
CA TYR A 103 -12.91 14.25 2.08
C TYR A 103 -11.61 13.68 1.53
N PHE A 104 -10.86 13.08 2.43
CA PHE A 104 -9.66 12.29 2.17
C PHE A 104 -9.62 11.10 3.12
N GLY A 105 -9.45 9.90 2.56
CA GLY A 105 -9.19 8.67 3.29
C GLY A 105 -7.94 8.00 2.74
N LEU A 106 -7.07 7.53 3.63
CA LEU A 106 -5.88 6.74 3.31
C LEU A 106 -5.76 5.61 4.32
N ALA A 107 -5.57 4.39 3.82
CA ALA A 107 -5.15 3.25 4.60
C ALA A 107 -3.88 2.67 3.98
N THR A 108 -2.90 2.33 4.81
CA THR A 108 -1.69 1.63 4.40
C THR A 108 -1.41 0.47 5.35
N SER A 109 -0.95 -0.64 4.81
CA SER A 109 -0.50 -1.79 5.59
C SER A 109 0.78 -2.38 5.00
N GLU A 110 1.69 -2.80 5.87
CA GLU A 110 2.95 -3.47 5.56
C GLU A 110 3.09 -4.71 6.45
N ALA A 111 3.52 -5.82 5.86
CA ALA A 111 3.77 -7.03 6.61
C ALA A 111 5.02 -7.72 6.06
N ILE A 112 5.90 -8.14 6.95
CA ILE A 112 7.24 -8.66 6.65
C ILE A 112 7.42 -9.98 7.38
N ILE A 113 7.96 -10.97 6.68
CA ILE A 113 8.56 -12.15 7.31
C ILE A 113 9.99 -12.33 6.81
N ALA A 114 10.82 -12.94 7.65
CA ALA A 114 12.10 -13.46 7.24
C ALA A 114 12.41 -14.77 7.97
N GLY A 115 13.10 -15.66 7.26
CA GLY A 115 13.59 -16.93 7.80
C GLY A 115 15.04 -17.16 7.36
N SER A 116 15.88 -17.59 8.29
CA SER A 116 17.27 -17.96 8.02
C SER A 116 17.43 -19.47 8.11
N PHE A 117 18.06 -20.07 7.10
CA PHE A 117 18.20 -21.51 6.94
C PHE A 117 19.68 -21.87 6.77
N VAL A 118 20.15 -22.86 7.51
CA VAL A 118 21.50 -23.40 7.34
C VAL A 118 21.41 -24.60 6.41
N ILE A 119 22.00 -24.47 5.24
CA ILE A 119 22.01 -25.49 4.19
C ILE A 119 23.31 -26.26 4.31
N GLU A 120 23.23 -27.58 4.54
CA GLU A 120 24.41 -28.43 4.58
C GLU A 120 25.01 -28.64 3.18
N GLU A 121 26.28 -29.04 3.15
CA GLU A 121 26.97 -29.36 1.90
C GLU A 121 26.24 -30.44 1.10
N ASN A 122 26.23 -30.31 -0.22
CA ASN A 122 25.65 -31.26 -1.16
C ASN A 122 24.15 -31.54 -0.92
N SER A 123 23.39 -30.51 -0.52
CA SER A 123 21.96 -30.62 -0.21
C SER A 123 21.08 -29.65 -1.01
N PHE A 124 19.77 -29.90 -0.99
CA PHE A 124 18.77 -29.02 -1.61
C PHE A 124 18.07 -28.15 -0.56
N PHE A 125 17.81 -26.91 -0.94
CA PHE A 125 16.84 -26.05 -0.28
C PHE A 125 15.62 -25.86 -1.18
N SER A 126 14.42 -26.04 -0.64
CA SER A 126 13.18 -25.80 -1.37
C SER A 126 12.04 -25.37 -0.47
N PHE A 127 11.05 -24.71 -1.07
CA PHE A 127 9.75 -24.40 -0.49
C PHE A 127 8.74 -24.17 -1.60
N ASP A 128 7.46 -24.33 -1.26
CA ASP A 128 6.34 -23.95 -2.11
C ASP A 128 5.78 -22.61 -1.62
N PHE A 129 5.12 -21.88 -2.52
CA PHE A 129 4.41 -20.66 -2.16
C PHE A 129 3.10 -20.51 -2.92
N ILE A 130 2.15 -19.87 -2.25
CA ILE A 130 0.93 -19.31 -2.84
C ILE A 130 0.98 -17.81 -2.60
N ALA A 131 0.72 -17.02 -3.63
CA ALA A 131 0.65 -15.56 -3.53
C ALA A 131 -0.60 -15.04 -4.21
N SER A 132 -1.34 -14.15 -3.55
CA SER A 132 -2.50 -13.48 -4.15
C SER A 132 -2.52 -11.99 -3.86
N LEU A 133 -2.87 -11.19 -4.87
CA LEU A 133 -3.07 -9.75 -4.77
C LEU A 133 -4.43 -9.39 -5.36
N SER A 134 -5.25 -8.69 -4.58
CA SER A 134 -6.56 -8.20 -5.00
C SER A 134 -6.63 -6.70 -4.81
N LEU A 135 -7.05 -6.00 -5.86
CA LEU A 135 -7.19 -4.55 -5.92
C LEU A 135 -8.60 -4.21 -6.39
N SER A 136 -9.19 -3.17 -5.84
CA SER A 136 -10.46 -2.62 -6.32
C SER A 136 -10.51 -1.12 -6.11
N ALA A 137 -11.08 -0.40 -7.06
CA ALA A 137 -11.34 1.03 -6.93
C ALA A 137 -12.62 1.41 -7.68
N SER A 138 -13.46 2.24 -7.07
CA SER A 138 -14.66 2.77 -7.70
C SER A 138 -15.00 4.16 -7.18
N ALA A 139 -15.69 4.91 -8.02
CA ALA A 139 -16.25 6.20 -7.71
C ALA A 139 -17.55 6.40 -8.50
N ASP A 140 -18.51 7.13 -7.93
CA ASP A 140 -19.78 7.44 -8.61
C ASP A 140 -19.57 8.46 -9.73
N ASN A 141 -18.67 9.43 -9.53
CA ASN A 141 -18.28 10.41 -10.53
C ASN A 141 -16.75 10.47 -10.68
N SER A 142 -16.21 9.74 -11.65
CA SER A 142 -14.76 9.70 -11.94
C SER A 142 -14.16 11.03 -12.40
N GLU A 143 -14.95 12.04 -12.76
CA GLU A 143 -14.44 13.38 -13.11
C GLU A 143 -14.05 14.17 -11.87
N THR A 144 -14.80 14.07 -10.79
CA THR A 144 -14.58 14.82 -9.55
C THR A 144 -13.95 13.97 -8.45
N GLU A 145 -14.25 12.69 -8.40
CA GLU A 145 -13.88 11.79 -7.32
C GLU A 145 -12.62 11.00 -7.67
N ASN A 146 -11.85 10.61 -6.66
CA ASN A 146 -10.66 9.80 -6.85
C ASN A 146 -10.66 8.64 -5.86
N ALA A 147 -10.51 7.43 -6.39
CA ALA A 147 -10.22 6.24 -5.62
C ALA A 147 -9.02 5.54 -6.26
N SER A 148 -8.10 5.05 -5.44
CA SER A 148 -6.93 4.31 -5.91
C SER A 148 -6.53 3.23 -4.93
N ALA A 149 -6.15 2.08 -5.46
CA ALA A 149 -5.62 0.95 -4.71
C ALA A 149 -4.28 0.53 -5.30
N SER A 150 -3.28 0.26 -4.47
CA SER A 150 -1.98 -0.21 -4.93
C SER A 150 -1.40 -1.21 -3.95
N GLY A 151 -0.81 -2.27 -4.47
CA GLY A 151 -0.23 -3.32 -3.66
C GLY A 151 1.03 -3.90 -4.28
N ASN A 152 1.88 -4.43 -3.42
CA ASN A 152 3.11 -5.11 -3.77
C ASN A 152 3.28 -6.34 -2.88
N ILE A 153 3.71 -7.43 -3.50
CA ILE A 153 4.18 -8.65 -2.86
C ILE A 153 5.56 -8.93 -3.41
N PHE A 154 6.55 -9.00 -2.55
CA PHE A 154 7.93 -9.29 -2.93
C PHE A 154 8.53 -10.32 -1.99
N PHE A 155 9.14 -11.37 -2.54
CA PHE A 155 10.07 -12.17 -1.77
C PHE A 155 11.40 -12.33 -2.49
N THR A 156 12.45 -12.52 -1.70
CA THR A 156 13.79 -12.81 -2.19
C THR A 156 14.46 -13.86 -1.33
N LEU A 157 15.29 -14.66 -1.96
CA LEU A 157 16.18 -15.64 -1.36
C LEU A 157 17.62 -15.15 -1.55
N ILE A 158 18.35 -14.99 -0.46
CA ILE A 158 19.71 -14.43 -0.47
C ILE A 158 20.66 -15.40 0.21
N ASP A 159 21.78 -15.73 -0.42
CA ASP A 159 22.91 -16.38 0.24
C ASP A 159 23.73 -15.31 0.95
N ILE A 160 23.77 -15.36 2.28
CA ILE A 160 24.45 -14.33 3.08
C ILE A 160 25.97 -14.50 3.07
N SER A 161 26.48 -15.68 2.74
CA SER A 161 27.92 -15.97 2.74
C SER A 161 28.63 -15.24 1.60
N ASN A 162 27.94 -15.04 0.47
CA ASN A 162 28.45 -14.35 -0.72
C ASN A 162 27.64 -13.11 -1.11
N ASN A 163 26.60 -12.76 -0.33
CA ASN A 163 25.69 -11.65 -0.57
C ASN A 163 25.05 -11.68 -1.97
N SER A 164 24.64 -12.87 -2.44
CA SER A 164 24.04 -13.06 -3.76
C SER A 164 22.54 -13.33 -3.69
N ILE A 165 21.79 -12.73 -4.62
CA ILE A 165 20.37 -13.03 -4.80
C ILE A 165 20.25 -14.36 -5.56
N LEU A 166 19.63 -15.33 -4.91
CA LEU A 166 19.44 -16.68 -5.45
C LEU A 166 18.13 -16.80 -6.22
N ALA A 167 17.06 -16.19 -5.71
CA ALA A 167 15.74 -16.20 -6.32
C ALA A 167 14.95 -14.97 -5.86
N TYR A 168 14.06 -14.45 -6.70
CA TYR A 168 13.06 -13.47 -6.27
C TYR A 168 11.76 -13.63 -7.05
N PHE A 169 10.69 -13.16 -6.44
CA PHE A 169 9.37 -12.99 -7.04
C PHE A 169 8.83 -11.63 -6.61
N ASP A 170 8.22 -10.91 -7.55
CA ASP A 170 7.57 -9.63 -7.34
C ASP A 170 6.23 -9.63 -8.07
N LEU A 171 5.19 -9.20 -7.38
CA LEU A 171 3.86 -8.95 -7.92
C LEU A 171 3.45 -7.55 -7.46
N THR A 172 3.27 -6.66 -8.42
CA THR A 172 2.90 -5.27 -8.15
C THR A 172 1.67 -4.90 -8.97
N GLY A 173 0.74 -4.19 -8.33
CA GLY A 173 -0.39 -3.63 -9.04
C GLY A 173 -0.78 -2.24 -8.52
N ASN A 174 -1.41 -1.49 -9.41
CA ASN A 174 -1.96 -0.17 -9.16
C ASN A 174 -3.26 -0.02 -9.94
N LEU A 175 -4.29 0.50 -9.28
CA LEU A 175 -5.56 0.91 -9.84
C LEU A 175 -5.85 2.34 -9.43
N SER A 176 -6.33 3.15 -10.36
CA SER A 176 -6.96 4.42 -10.06
C SER A 176 -8.19 4.63 -10.92
N VAL A 177 -9.25 5.13 -10.30
CA VAL A 177 -10.42 5.61 -11.06
C VAL A 177 -10.03 6.76 -11.99
N LYS A 178 -9.04 7.57 -11.62
CA LYS A 178 -8.51 8.68 -12.43
C LYS A 178 -7.17 8.32 -13.06
N GLY A 179 -7.11 8.43 -14.38
CA GLY A 179 -5.89 8.24 -15.18
C GLY A 179 -5.73 6.83 -15.73
N ASP A 180 -4.66 6.65 -16.51
CA ASP A 180 -4.43 5.45 -17.34
C ASP A 180 -3.24 4.61 -16.86
N ASN A 181 -2.76 4.84 -15.63
CA ASN A 181 -1.61 4.10 -15.07
C ASN A 181 -2.06 2.88 -14.27
N ASP A 182 -3.03 2.16 -14.79
CA ASP A 182 -3.52 0.93 -14.20
C ASP A 182 -2.66 -0.24 -14.68
N PHE A 183 -2.20 -1.06 -13.75
CA PHE A 183 -1.41 -2.24 -14.08
C PHE A 183 -1.50 -3.30 -13.00
N LEU A 184 -1.27 -4.54 -13.41
CA LEU A 184 -1.01 -5.67 -12.54
C LEU A 184 0.04 -6.55 -13.23
N LYS A 185 1.23 -6.64 -12.64
CA LYS A 185 2.41 -7.22 -13.27
C LYS A 185 3.16 -8.09 -12.29
N SER A 186 3.73 -9.18 -12.78
CA SER A 186 4.67 -10.01 -12.03
C SER A 186 6.01 -10.14 -12.73
N GLN A 187 7.05 -10.35 -11.94
CA GLN A 187 8.40 -10.66 -12.40
C GLN A 187 9.05 -11.64 -11.42
N LYS A 188 9.96 -12.47 -11.94
CA LYS A 188 10.66 -13.49 -11.15
C LYS A 188 12.02 -13.82 -11.75
N THR A 189 12.89 -14.43 -10.97
CA THR A 189 14.07 -15.12 -11.50
C THR A 189 13.72 -16.46 -12.14
N ASP A 190 14.67 -17.01 -12.90
CA ASP A 190 14.56 -18.37 -13.46
C ASP A 190 14.50 -19.46 -12.38
N ASN A 191 15.01 -19.21 -11.17
CA ASN A 191 14.97 -20.15 -10.05
C ASN A 191 13.62 -20.23 -9.33
N VAL A 192 12.61 -19.47 -9.78
CA VAL A 192 11.23 -19.58 -9.31
C VAL A 192 10.41 -20.27 -10.39
N THR A 193 9.78 -21.39 -10.06
CA THR A 193 8.85 -22.10 -10.94
C THR A 193 7.43 -21.69 -10.58
N LEU A 194 6.63 -21.35 -11.60
CA LEU A 194 5.19 -21.11 -11.43
C LEU A 194 4.44 -22.31 -11.98
N ASN A 195 3.70 -23.00 -11.12
CA ASN A 195 2.87 -24.13 -11.49
C ASN A 195 1.50 -23.66 -11.99
N PHE A 196 1.02 -22.55 -11.44
CA PHE A 196 -0.23 -21.92 -11.82
C PHE A 196 -0.08 -20.40 -11.70
N SER A 197 -0.70 -19.67 -12.64
CA SER A 197 -0.78 -18.22 -12.59
C SER A 197 -2.04 -17.73 -13.27
N VAL A 198 -2.77 -16.85 -12.60
CA VAL A 198 -3.89 -16.09 -13.16
C VAL A 198 -3.65 -14.62 -12.86
N ILE A 199 -3.88 -13.79 -13.86
CA ILE A 199 -3.89 -12.33 -13.74
C ILE A 199 -5.14 -11.87 -14.48
N ASP A 200 -6.11 -11.39 -13.71
CA ASP A 200 -7.37 -10.86 -14.20
C ASP A 200 -7.45 -9.36 -13.91
N PHE A 201 -8.01 -8.64 -14.86
CA PHE A 201 -8.17 -7.20 -14.79
C PHE A 201 -9.53 -6.82 -15.39
N THR A 202 -10.33 -6.05 -14.67
CA THR A 202 -11.62 -5.55 -15.12
C THR A 202 -11.66 -4.04 -15.03
N GLU A 203 -12.26 -3.39 -16.03
CA GLU A 203 -12.34 -1.92 -16.10
C GLU A 203 -13.62 -1.34 -15.46
N SER A 204 -14.67 -2.14 -15.31
CA SER A 204 -15.95 -1.68 -14.76
C SER A 204 -16.70 -2.80 -14.03
N PRO A 205 -16.64 -2.86 -12.68
CA PRO A 205 -15.85 -1.99 -11.80
C PRO A 205 -14.34 -2.20 -12.02
N LYS A 206 -13.53 -1.17 -11.71
CA LYS A 206 -12.07 -1.31 -11.79
C LYS A 206 -11.57 -2.26 -10.71
N SER A 207 -11.11 -3.43 -11.14
CA SER A 207 -10.58 -4.46 -10.25
C SER A 207 -9.41 -5.19 -10.88
N GLY A 208 -8.51 -5.68 -10.04
CA GLY A 208 -7.36 -6.45 -10.45
C GLY A 208 -7.17 -7.60 -9.47
N PHE A 209 -7.03 -8.81 -9.99
CA PHE A 209 -6.79 -9.99 -9.19
C PHE A 209 -5.63 -10.77 -9.81
N ALA A 210 -4.66 -11.15 -8.98
CA ALA A 210 -3.63 -12.07 -9.39
C ALA A 210 -3.44 -13.15 -8.35
N PHE A 211 -3.22 -14.37 -8.83
CA PHE A 211 -3.01 -15.55 -8.01
C PHE A 211 -1.92 -16.40 -8.64
N PHE A 212 -0.98 -16.83 -7.81
CA PHE A 212 0.16 -17.64 -8.21
C PHE A 212 0.35 -18.79 -7.25
N GLU A 213 0.64 -19.95 -7.80
CA GLU A 213 1.20 -21.09 -7.08
C GLU A 213 2.54 -21.43 -7.70
N GLY A 214 3.55 -21.58 -6.87
CA GLY A 214 4.90 -21.83 -7.35
C GLY A 214 5.78 -22.49 -6.32
N SER A 215 7.03 -22.70 -6.71
CA SER A 215 8.05 -23.29 -5.87
C SER A 215 9.42 -22.73 -6.19
N VAL A 216 10.32 -22.88 -5.23
CA VAL A 216 11.75 -22.62 -5.39
C VAL A 216 12.48 -23.89 -4.99
N GLN A 217 13.45 -24.31 -5.78
CA GLN A 217 14.35 -25.41 -5.44
C GLN A 217 15.76 -25.08 -5.94
N ARG A 218 16.76 -25.26 -5.08
CA ARG A 218 18.15 -25.04 -5.43
C ARG A 218 19.09 -26.02 -4.73
N TYR A 219 20.09 -26.49 -5.47
CA TYR A 219 21.17 -27.32 -4.96
C TYR A 219 22.34 -26.46 -4.46
N PHE A 220 22.97 -26.86 -3.36
CA PHE A 220 24.13 -26.20 -2.78
C PHE A 220 25.27 -27.20 -2.63
N SER A 221 26.38 -26.93 -3.33
CA SER A 221 27.59 -27.75 -3.25
C SER A 221 28.46 -27.45 -2.03
N ASN A 222 28.20 -26.34 -1.34
CA ASN A 222 28.93 -25.92 -0.14
C ASN A 222 27.92 -25.59 0.96
N LYS A 223 28.31 -25.83 2.22
CA LYS A 223 27.55 -25.37 3.37
C LYS A 223 27.38 -23.85 3.31
N THR A 224 26.16 -23.36 3.47
CA THR A 224 25.89 -21.92 3.49
C THR A 224 24.68 -21.57 4.36
N THR A 225 24.46 -20.28 4.59
CA THR A 225 23.22 -19.77 5.19
C THR A 225 22.44 -18.99 4.14
N VAL A 226 21.14 -19.25 4.10
CA VAL A 226 20.22 -18.62 3.16
C VAL A 226 19.13 -17.89 3.94
N ASN A 227 18.86 -16.65 3.54
CA ASN A 227 17.76 -15.86 4.07
C ASN A 227 16.63 -15.76 3.05
N LEU A 228 15.44 -16.19 3.45
CA LEU A 228 14.19 -15.81 2.81
C LEU A 228 13.70 -14.52 3.46
N ILE A 229 13.42 -13.50 2.66
CA ILE A 229 12.79 -12.26 3.11
C ILE A 229 11.59 -12.02 2.22
N GLU A 230 10.44 -11.79 2.83
CA GLU A 230 9.21 -11.43 2.14
C GLU A 230 8.64 -10.15 2.74
N VAL A 231 8.15 -9.28 1.85
CA VAL A 231 7.60 -7.97 2.15
C VAL A 231 6.32 -7.79 1.35
N LYS A 232 5.26 -7.38 2.04
CA LYS A 232 4.03 -6.92 1.42
C LYS A 232 3.72 -5.50 1.82
N LYS A 233 3.14 -4.76 0.88
CA LYS A 233 2.61 -3.42 1.10
C LYS A 233 1.30 -3.27 0.37
N ASN A 234 0.31 -2.71 1.04
CA ASN A 234 -0.98 -2.39 0.46
C ASN A 234 -1.37 -0.96 0.83
N GLN A 235 -2.07 -0.30 -0.08
CA GLN A 235 -2.59 1.03 0.12
C GLN A 235 -3.95 1.16 -0.55
N ALA A 236 -4.89 1.78 0.16
CA ALA A 236 -6.16 2.23 -0.37
C ALA A 236 -6.33 3.72 -0.08
N ARG A 237 -6.76 4.48 -1.08
CA ARG A 237 -6.94 5.92 -0.97
C ARG A 237 -8.23 6.34 -1.65
N VAL A 238 -8.96 7.24 -1.01
CA VAL A 238 -10.13 7.90 -1.55
C VAL A 238 -10.05 9.41 -1.30
N SER A 239 -10.55 10.21 -2.22
CA SER A 239 -10.64 11.66 -2.03
C SER A 239 -11.59 12.31 -3.01
N VAL A 240 -12.18 13.43 -2.58
CA VAL A 240 -12.89 14.38 -3.43
C VAL A 240 -12.21 15.73 -3.26
N PRO A 241 -11.62 16.34 -4.30
CA PRO A 241 -10.97 17.65 -4.19
C PRO A 241 -11.97 18.72 -3.78
N GLU A 242 -11.57 19.62 -2.86
CA GLU A 242 -12.23 20.92 -2.71
C GLU A 242 -11.73 21.90 -3.78
N TYR A 243 -12.63 22.73 -4.31
CA TYR A 243 -12.25 24.07 -4.77
C TYR A 243 -12.01 24.99 -3.54
N SER A 244 -10.95 24.76 -2.77
CA SER A 244 -10.47 25.76 -1.79
C SER A 244 -9.02 25.51 -1.37
N SER A 245 -8.16 26.52 -1.53
CA SER A 245 -6.70 26.44 -1.35
C SER A 245 -6.22 26.36 0.12
N GLY A 246 -7.14 26.41 1.10
CA GLY A 246 -6.81 26.45 2.53
C GLY A 246 -6.58 25.08 3.16
N VAL A 247 -7.34 24.06 2.76
CA VAL A 247 -7.31 22.71 3.36
C VAL A 247 -6.06 21.94 2.93
N THR A 248 -5.55 22.19 1.72
CA THR A 248 -4.32 21.56 1.18
C THR A 248 -3.08 21.82 2.05
N LEU A 249 -3.00 23.00 2.70
CA LEU A 249 -1.84 23.38 3.51
C LEU A 249 -1.77 22.57 4.82
N LEU A 250 -2.91 22.33 5.48
CA LEU A 250 -2.97 21.57 6.74
C LEU A 250 -2.65 20.08 6.53
N ILE A 251 -3.10 19.50 5.41
CA ILE A 251 -2.80 18.11 5.03
C ILE A 251 -1.29 17.92 4.79
N SER A 252 -0.62 18.91 4.17
CA SER A 252 0.82 18.81 3.88
C SER A 252 1.70 18.81 5.14
N CYS A 253 1.37 19.60 6.17
CA CYS A 253 2.17 19.66 7.40
C CYS A 253 1.98 18.42 8.31
N GLY A 254 0.77 17.87 8.39
CA GLY A 254 0.48 16.64 9.15
C GLY A 254 1.18 15.41 8.57
N LEU A 255 1.18 15.26 7.25
CA LEU A 255 1.83 14.13 6.59
C LEU A 255 3.36 14.12 6.77
N ILE A 256 4.01 15.29 6.75
CA ILE A 256 5.47 15.39 6.97
C ILE A 256 5.86 14.93 8.38
N SER A 257 5.06 15.29 9.39
CA SER A 257 5.36 14.94 10.78
C SER A 257 5.16 13.44 11.08
N ILE A 258 4.21 12.79 10.41
CA ILE A 258 4.04 11.33 10.45
C ILE A 258 5.21 10.63 9.74
N LEU A 259 5.64 11.11 8.56
CA LEU A 259 6.78 10.55 7.82
C LEU A 259 8.10 10.63 8.60
N VAL A 260 8.35 11.75 9.29
CA VAL A 260 9.56 11.93 10.13
C VAL A 260 9.55 11.01 11.34
N ARG A 261 8.39 10.77 11.97
CA ARG A 261 8.28 9.84 13.10
C ARG A 261 8.53 8.39 12.67
N ARG A 262 8.08 8.01 11.48
CA ARG A 262 8.27 6.68 10.88
C ARG A 262 9.74 6.35 10.58
N GLN A 263 10.50 7.28 10.00
CA GLN A 263 11.92 7.07 9.73
C GLN A 263 12.71 6.78 11.02
N ARG A 264 12.38 7.47 12.12
CA ARG A 264 13.05 7.27 13.42
C ARG A 264 12.78 5.88 14.02
N GLN A 265 11.57 5.34 13.86
CA GLN A 265 11.22 4.01 14.36
C GLN A 265 11.87 2.88 13.54
N LYS A 266 11.92 3.01 12.21
CA LYS A 266 12.59 2.02 11.33
C LYS A 266 14.10 1.94 11.57
N ILE A 267 14.78 3.07 11.80
CA ILE A 267 16.21 3.07 12.13
C ILE A 267 16.47 2.37 13.48
N THR A 268 15.60 2.59 14.46
CA THR A 268 15.76 2.01 15.80
C THR A 268 15.55 0.49 15.81
N SER A 269 14.61 -0.05 15.03
CA SER A 269 14.37 -1.50 14.94
C SER A 269 15.48 -2.25 14.21
N ILE A 270 16.05 -1.67 13.15
CA ILE A 270 17.20 -2.22 12.41
C ILE A 270 18.46 -2.24 13.32
N TYR A 271 18.65 -1.22 14.15
CA TYR A 271 19.80 -1.14 15.07
C TYR A 271 19.72 -2.17 16.21
N LEU A 272 18.51 -2.52 16.65
CA LEU A 272 18.30 -3.51 17.72
C LEU A 272 18.39 -4.96 17.21
N SER A 273 18.07 -5.23 15.95
CA SER A 273 18.20 -6.57 15.36
C SER A 273 19.66 -6.91 14.99
N THR A 274 20.42 -5.92 14.51
CA THR A 274 21.85 -6.09 14.19
C THR A 274 22.71 -6.31 15.44
N ASN A 275 22.44 -5.62 16.55
CA ASN A 275 23.20 -5.80 17.80
C ASN A 275 22.89 -7.12 18.52
N LYS A 276 21.68 -7.68 18.39
CA LYS A 276 21.35 -9.00 18.97
C LYS A 276 22.00 -10.16 18.22
N ALA A 277 22.29 -10.00 16.93
CA ALA A 277 22.98 -11.02 16.13
C ALA A 277 24.48 -11.11 16.45
N THR A 278 25.10 -10.02 16.94
CA THR A 278 26.53 -9.97 17.30
C THR A 278 26.85 -10.33 18.76
N LEU A 279 25.84 -10.45 19.62
CA LEU A 279 26.03 -10.71 21.07
C LEU A 279 25.79 -12.17 21.50
N ASN A 280 25.49 -13.07 20.55
CA ASN A 280 25.37 -14.51 20.78
C ASN A 280 26.39 -15.31 19.94
N ILE A 281 27.68 -14.95 20.09
CA ILE A 281 28.82 -15.81 19.76
C ILE A 281 29.58 -16.08 21.06
#